data_AF-A0A315XKQ2-F1
#
_entry.id   AF-A0A315XKQ2-F1
#
_cell.length_a   1.000
_cell.length_b   1.000
_cell.length_c   1.000
_cell.angle_alpha   90.00
_cell.angle_beta   90.00
_cell.angle_gamma   90.00
#
_symmetry.space_group_name_H-M   'P 1'
#
loop_
_entity.id
_entity.type
_entity.pdbx_description
1 polymer ?
#
loop_
_entity_poly.entity_id
_entity_poly.type
_entity_poly.pdbx_seq_one_letter_code
_entity_poly.pdbx_strand_id
1 'polypeptide(L)'
;MFEIKHTLCPSCSVGCGINVILDGEEIVGTFPYKRHPVNAGKNCLNGRNSIDNHKSKFEDVDLDKAIADASNEIKSINASDVSVICSGNDNVEEIEAIKEFAESNGFKIGFYADDLKNFEDVASYDEIAGADKVFAIGDLLYENPLIGRRIVHAKQNGAKIYALSKNENAVTFNIADETSNSSVQEFLDAFIDEIDDSSVVVFNYVDAAEDLDKLESLNSKVLPVFSKPNTKGALNIIDPKSSEEMEELFDESKLLLVFNEDVVEEFDYDFTKISKIISFACCENETTKIADIVVPVKSWLEQGGSFVNAMGEVQNFNSVVESDNLGIVEVIEELNK
;
A
#
# COMPACT_ATOMS: atom_id res chain seq x y z
N MET A 1 20.95 23.89 11.76
CA MET A 1 20.01 24.89 11.15
C MET A 1 18.91 24.06 10.59
N PHE A 2 17.66 24.35 10.96
CA PHE A 2 16.57 23.50 10.51
C PHE A 2 16.35 23.61 9.00
N GLU A 3 16.32 22.47 8.33
CA GLU A 3 15.92 22.33 6.93
C GLU A 3 14.55 21.65 6.87
N ILE A 4 13.74 22.03 5.88
CA ILE A 4 12.45 21.40 5.60
C ILE A 4 12.51 20.83 4.19
N LYS A 5 12.41 19.50 4.08
CA LYS A 5 12.31 18.81 2.80
C LYS A 5 10.92 18.23 2.60
N HIS A 6 10.51 18.06 1.34
CA HIS A 6 9.17 17.65 0.94
C HIS A 6 9.21 16.28 0.29
N THR A 7 8.30 15.40 0.69
CA THR A 7 8.14 14.05 0.13
C THR A 7 6.68 13.59 0.32
N LEU A 8 6.38 12.32 0.07
CA LEU A 8 5.06 11.71 0.18
C LEU A 8 4.95 10.79 1.40
N CYS A 9 3.76 10.73 1.96
CA CYS A 9 3.43 9.85 3.08
C CYS A 9 3.37 8.40 2.62
N PRO A 10 4.10 7.47 3.26
CA PRO A 10 4.14 6.06 2.87
C PRO A 10 2.98 5.24 3.46
N SER A 11 2.07 5.84 4.22
CA SER A 11 1.17 5.07 5.09
C SER A 11 -0.08 4.48 4.45
N CYS A 12 -0.53 4.99 3.30
CA CYS A 12 -1.68 4.46 2.56
C CYS A 12 -1.79 5.14 1.18
N SER A 13 -2.67 4.61 0.32
CA SER A 13 -2.83 5.02 -1.08
C SER A 13 -3.40 6.44 -1.29
N VAL A 14 -3.64 7.23 -0.25
CA VAL A 14 -4.19 8.59 -0.43
C VAL A 14 -3.20 9.53 -1.11
N GLY A 15 -1.89 9.33 -0.95
CA GLY A 15 -0.89 10.18 -1.60
C GLY A 15 -0.68 11.56 -0.93
N CYS A 16 -0.76 11.60 0.41
CA CYS A 16 -0.59 12.84 1.16
C CYS A 16 0.86 13.37 1.12
N GLY A 17 1.05 14.66 0.89
CA GLY A 17 2.38 15.28 1.04
C GLY A 17 2.78 15.50 2.50
N ILE A 18 4.06 15.31 2.80
CA ILE A 18 4.63 15.49 4.12
C ILE A 18 5.93 16.32 4.06
N ASN A 19 6.13 17.14 5.08
CA ASN A 19 7.39 17.83 5.32
C ASN A 19 8.18 17.04 6.36
N VAL A 20 9.46 16.85 6.10
CA VAL A 20 10.43 16.28 7.03
C VAL A 20 11.33 17.40 7.52
N ILE A 21 11.44 17.53 8.84
CA ILE A 21 12.24 18.57 9.50
C ILE A 21 13.57 17.95 9.90
N LEU A 22 14.66 18.54 9.40
CA LEU A 22 16.03 18.09 9.66
C LEU A 22 16.77 19.12 10.51
N ASP A 23 17.58 18.69 11.48
CA ASP A 23 18.64 19.53 12.07
C ASP A 23 20.00 18.94 11.76
N GLY A 24 20.64 19.45 10.70
CA GLY A 24 21.77 18.75 10.10
C GLY A 24 21.28 17.48 9.41
N GLU A 25 21.79 16.33 9.83
CA GLU A 25 21.44 15.00 9.30
C GLU A 25 20.32 14.32 10.11
N GLU A 26 19.95 14.86 11.28
CA GLU A 26 18.96 14.24 12.17
C GLU A 26 17.52 14.62 11.80
N ILE A 27 16.62 13.64 11.71
CA ILE A 27 15.18 13.86 11.56
C ILE A 27 14.55 14.15 12.92
N VAL A 28 14.15 15.41 13.13
CA VAL A 28 13.56 15.86 14.40
C VAL A 28 12.03 15.87 14.38
N GLY A 29 11.40 15.62 13.23
CA GLY A 29 9.96 15.40 13.14
C GLY A 29 9.39 15.58 11.75
N THR A 30 8.07 15.39 11.66
CA THR A 30 7.29 15.65 10.45
C THR A 30 6.27 16.76 10.66
N PHE A 31 5.89 17.40 9.57
CA PHE A 31 4.81 18.37 9.57
C PHE A 31 4.01 18.29 8.26
N PRO A 32 2.71 18.64 8.24
CA PRO A 32 1.97 18.60 7.00
C PRO A 32 2.47 19.58 5.95
N TYR A 33 2.67 19.10 4.73
CA TYR A 33 2.99 19.97 3.61
C TYR A 33 1.79 20.86 3.28
N LYS A 34 1.83 22.11 3.76
CA LYS A 34 0.69 23.04 3.75
C LYS A 34 0.08 23.33 2.38
N ARG A 35 0.87 23.19 1.31
CA ARG A 35 0.45 23.51 -0.06
C ARG A 35 0.18 22.27 -0.92
N HIS A 36 0.30 21.08 -0.35
CA HIS A 36 0.11 19.86 -1.12
C HIS A 36 -1.38 19.69 -1.50
N PRO A 37 -1.71 19.43 -2.78
CA PRO A 37 -3.08 19.48 -3.28
C PRO A 37 -3.97 18.40 -2.68
N VAL A 38 -3.45 17.18 -2.51
CA VAL A 38 -4.20 16.02 -2.00
C VAL A 38 -4.74 16.23 -0.58
N ASN A 39 -3.85 16.53 0.36
CA ASN A 39 -4.16 16.56 1.79
C ASN A 39 -4.39 17.98 2.33
N ALA A 40 -4.21 19.02 1.50
CA ALA A 40 -4.46 20.42 1.84
C ALA A 40 -3.86 20.83 3.20
N GLY A 41 -2.62 20.42 3.45
CA GLY A 41 -1.90 20.77 4.67
C GLY A 41 -2.32 20.04 5.95
N LYS A 42 -2.83 18.80 5.83
CA LYS A 42 -3.20 17.92 6.94
C LYS A 42 -2.54 16.55 6.80
N ASN A 43 -2.17 15.90 7.90
CA ASN A 43 -1.85 14.46 7.92
C ASN A 43 -2.58 13.81 9.09
N CYS A 44 -2.97 12.55 8.91
CA CYS A 44 -3.42 11.67 9.99
C CYS A 44 -2.27 11.32 10.94
N LEU A 45 -2.55 10.51 11.96
CA LEU A 45 -1.53 10.07 12.92
C LEU A 45 -0.48 9.17 12.23
N ASN A 46 -0.92 8.20 11.41
CA ASN A 46 -0.03 7.29 10.69
C ASN A 46 1.00 8.06 9.86
N GLY A 47 0.53 9.06 9.08
CA GLY A 47 1.44 9.90 8.31
C GLY A 47 2.42 10.70 9.17
N ARG A 48 2.01 11.22 10.34
CA ARG A 48 2.92 11.96 11.22
C ARG A 48 3.97 11.08 11.87
N ASN A 49 3.62 9.83 12.17
CA ASN A 49 4.48 8.85 12.82
C ASN A 49 5.26 7.98 11.82
N SER A 50 5.07 8.17 10.51
CA SER A 50 5.71 7.38 9.45
C SER A 50 7.25 7.38 9.45
N ILE A 51 7.89 8.28 10.20
CA ILE A 51 9.35 8.31 10.37
C ILE A 51 9.86 7.22 11.30
N ASP A 52 8.99 6.56 12.07
CA ASP A 52 9.39 5.55 13.04
C ASP A 52 10.09 4.37 12.35
N ASN A 53 9.61 3.94 11.17
CA ASN A 53 10.26 2.90 10.36
C ASN A 53 11.70 3.26 9.97
N HIS A 54 11.96 4.53 9.65
CA HIS A 54 13.33 4.98 9.35
C HIS A 54 14.21 5.02 10.61
N LYS A 55 13.63 5.37 11.76
CA LYS A 55 14.36 5.38 13.04
C LYS A 55 14.67 3.98 13.55
N SER A 56 13.89 2.98 13.15
CA SER A 56 14.10 1.56 13.48
C SER A 56 14.77 0.79 12.34
N LYS A 57 15.47 1.49 11.43
CA LYS A 57 16.17 0.83 10.32
C LYS A 57 17.27 -0.08 10.83
N PHE A 58 17.63 -1.09 10.03
CA PHE A 58 18.76 -1.95 10.37
C PHE A 58 20.07 -1.13 10.42
N GLU A 59 20.82 -1.30 11.51
CA GLU A 59 22.14 -0.71 11.70
C GLU A 59 23.23 -1.80 11.70
N ASP A 60 24.46 -1.45 11.32
CA ASP A 60 25.65 -2.31 11.38
C ASP A 60 25.57 -3.64 10.59
N VAL A 61 24.78 -3.70 9.52
CA VAL A 61 24.72 -4.87 8.62
C VAL A 61 25.80 -4.77 7.54
N ASP A 62 26.54 -5.86 7.34
CA ASP A 62 27.45 -6.03 6.20
C ASP A 62 26.64 -6.26 4.92
N LEU A 63 26.28 -5.16 4.25
CA LEU A 63 25.40 -5.18 3.08
C LEU A 63 25.97 -6.01 1.93
N ASP A 64 27.26 -5.86 1.63
CA ASP A 64 27.94 -6.61 0.57
C ASP A 64 27.85 -8.12 0.84
N LYS A 65 28.07 -8.53 2.09
CA LYS A 65 27.93 -9.93 2.50
C LYS A 65 26.48 -10.40 2.40
N ALA A 66 25.51 -9.61 2.87
CA ALA A 66 24.09 -9.99 2.81
C ALA A 66 23.61 -10.21 1.37
N ILE A 67 24.01 -9.31 0.45
CA ILE A 67 23.73 -9.46 -0.99
C ILE A 67 24.43 -10.69 -1.57
N ALA A 68 25.70 -10.92 -1.22
CA ALA A 68 26.44 -12.09 -1.68
C ALA A 68 25.81 -13.40 -1.20
N ASP A 69 25.42 -13.48 0.08
CA ASP A 69 24.74 -14.63 0.66
C ASP A 69 23.40 -14.85 -0.04
N ALA A 70 22.60 -13.80 -0.26
CA ALA A 70 21.33 -13.89 -0.99
C ALA A 70 21.52 -14.38 -2.45
N SER A 71 22.50 -13.82 -3.18
CA SER A 71 22.81 -14.23 -4.55
C SER A 71 23.22 -15.70 -4.63
N ASN A 72 24.03 -16.18 -3.67
CA ASN A 72 24.44 -17.57 -3.61
C ASN A 72 23.25 -18.52 -3.39
N GLU A 73 22.33 -18.17 -2.49
CA GLU A 73 21.11 -18.95 -2.24
C GLU A 73 20.23 -19.02 -3.49
N ILE A 74 19.96 -17.87 -4.12
CA ILE A 74 19.16 -17.77 -5.35
C ILE A 74 19.75 -18.63 -6.47
N LYS A 75 21.09 -18.60 -6.66
CA LYS A 75 21.78 -19.38 -7.70
C LYS A 75 21.81 -20.89 -7.41
N SER A 76 21.60 -21.30 -6.16
CA SER A 76 21.69 -22.70 -5.73
C SER A 76 20.38 -23.49 -5.90
N ILE A 77 19.27 -22.79 -6.14
CA ILE A 77 17.93 -23.37 -6.19
C ILE A 77 17.35 -23.32 -7.61
N ASN A 78 16.42 -24.22 -7.93
CA ASN A 78 15.75 -24.20 -9.24
C ASN A 78 14.80 -23.01 -9.31
N ALA A 79 14.79 -22.30 -10.44
CA ALA A 79 13.92 -21.13 -10.64
C ALA A 79 12.43 -21.40 -10.36
N SER A 80 11.92 -22.58 -10.71
CA SER A 80 10.52 -22.96 -10.46
C SER A 80 10.16 -23.13 -8.98
N ASP A 81 11.16 -23.23 -8.10
CA ASP A 81 11.01 -23.33 -6.64
C ASP A 81 11.16 -21.94 -5.95
N VAL A 82 11.37 -20.87 -6.72
CA VAL A 82 11.54 -19.49 -6.22
C VAL A 82 10.29 -18.67 -6.50
N SER A 83 9.82 -17.97 -5.47
CA SER A 83 8.76 -16.97 -5.58
C SER A 83 9.25 -15.62 -5.09
N VAL A 84 8.88 -14.58 -5.83
CA VAL A 84 9.16 -13.18 -5.55
C VAL A 84 7.88 -12.51 -5.11
N ILE A 85 7.90 -11.84 -3.96
CA ILE A 85 6.78 -11.06 -3.43
C ILE A 85 7.09 -9.59 -3.62
N CYS A 86 6.22 -8.91 -4.37
CA CYS A 86 6.24 -7.47 -4.58
C CYS A 86 5.24 -6.80 -3.64
N SER A 87 5.53 -5.57 -3.20
CA SER A 87 4.65 -4.82 -2.30
C SER A 87 4.06 -3.57 -2.94
N GLY A 88 2.91 -3.13 -2.42
CA GLY A 88 2.40 -1.77 -2.65
C GLY A 88 3.19 -0.69 -1.88
N ASN A 89 4.17 -1.06 -1.05
CA ASN A 89 5.10 -0.15 -0.40
C ASN A 89 6.24 0.31 -1.31
N ASP A 90 6.56 -0.49 -2.33
CA ASP A 90 7.60 -0.18 -3.32
C ASP A 90 7.16 0.95 -4.26
N ASN A 91 8.10 1.76 -4.71
CA ASN A 91 7.81 2.75 -5.75
C ASN A 91 7.68 2.10 -7.14
N VAL A 92 7.14 2.83 -8.11
CA VAL A 92 6.88 2.30 -9.46
C VAL A 92 8.14 1.72 -10.08
N GLU A 93 9.27 2.43 -9.97
CA GLU A 93 10.54 2.02 -10.55
C GLU A 93 11.09 0.73 -9.89
N GLU A 94 10.91 0.58 -8.58
CA GLU A 94 11.24 -0.64 -7.85
C GLU A 94 10.36 -1.82 -8.28
N ILE A 95 9.04 -1.61 -8.42
CA ILE A 95 8.10 -2.65 -8.86
C ILE A 95 8.44 -3.14 -10.27
N GLU A 96 8.77 -2.24 -11.20
CA GLU A 96 9.22 -2.60 -12.54
C GLU A 96 10.49 -3.45 -12.50
N ALA A 97 11.47 -3.07 -11.68
CA ALA A 97 12.71 -3.83 -11.52
C ALA A 97 12.49 -5.20 -10.87
N ILE A 98 11.63 -5.30 -9.84
CA ILE A 98 11.27 -6.57 -9.19
C ILE A 98 10.59 -7.51 -10.19
N LYS A 99 9.64 -6.98 -10.99
CA LYS A 99 8.97 -7.76 -12.02
C LYS A 99 9.94 -8.26 -13.08
N GLU A 100 10.78 -7.37 -13.63
CA GLU A 100 11.78 -7.75 -14.64
C GLU A 100 12.76 -8.79 -14.09
N PHE A 101 13.17 -8.65 -12.83
CA PHE A 101 14.03 -9.61 -12.14
C PHE A 101 13.38 -11.00 -12.04
N ALA A 102 12.11 -11.07 -11.63
CA ALA A 102 11.37 -12.32 -11.55
C ALA A 102 11.21 -12.97 -12.93
N GLU A 103 10.78 -12.20 -13.94
CA GLU A 103 10.55 -12.70 -15.30
C GLU A 103 11.85 -13.18 -15.96
N SER A 104 12.93 -12.41 -15.85
CA SER A 104 14.23 -12.73 -16.46
C SER A 104 14.86 -14.01 -15.89
N ASN A 105 14.57 -14.32 -14.63
CA ASN A 105 15.06 -15.54 -13.98
C ASN A 105 14.05 -16.69 -14.02
N GLY A 106 12.84 -16.48 -14.54
CA GLY A 106 11.78 -17.49 -14.58
C GLY A 106 11.23 -17.85 -13.20
N PHE A 107 11.24 -16.91 -12.26
CA PHE A 107 10.66 -17.04 -10.93
C PHE A 107 9.15 -16.80 -10.98
N LYS A 108 8.43 -17.31 -9.98
CA LYS A 108 7.02 -16.96 -9.78
C LYS A 108 6.95 -15.59 -9.12
N ILE A 109 5.89 -14.84 -9.40
CA ILE A 109 5.66 -13.52 -8.79
C ILE A 109 4.30 -13.49 -8.09
N GLY A 110 4.28 -12.90 -6.90
CA GLY A 110 3.08 -12.65 -6.11
C GLY A 110 3.00 -11.18 -5.72
N PHE A 111 1.78 -10.65 -5.79
CA PHE A 111 1.44 -9.32 -5.32
C PHE A 111 0.04 -9.39 -4.72
N TYR A 112 -0.09 -9.00 -3.46
CA TYR A 112 -1.35 -8.97 -2.74
C TYR A 112 -1.83 -7.53 -2.57
N ALA A 113 -3.11 -7.30 -2.87
CA ALA A 113 -3.73 -5.97 -2.87
C ALA A 113 -4.98 -5.93 -1.99
N ASP A 114 -4.95 -6.59 -0.83
CA ASP A 114 -6.06 -6.66 0.14
C ASP A 114 -7.34 -7.26 -0.48
N ASP A 115 -7.18 -8.25 -1.36
CA ASP A 115 -8.24 -8.84 -2.21
C ASP A 115 -8.99 -7.81 -3.09
N LEU A 116 -8.41 -6.63 -3.31
CA LEU A 116 -8.94 -5.61 -4.23
C LEU A 116 -8.31 -5.75 -5.62
N LYS A 117 -8.96 -5.11 -6.62
CA LYS A 117 -8.50 -5.07 -8.01
C LYS A 117 -8.27 -3.65 -8.52
N ASN A 118 -7.68 -3.54 -9.71
CA ASN A 118 -7.55 -2.27 -10.40
C ASN A 118 -8.89 -1.86 -11.04
N PHE A 119 -9.29 -0.60 -10.85
CA PHE A 119 -10.45 0.02 -11.52
C PHE A 119 -9.96 1.14 -12.45
N GLU A 120 -10.32 1.11 -13.73
CA GLU A 120 -9.82 2.11 -14.69
C GLU A 120 -10.42 3.51 -14.46
N ASP A 121 -11.75 3.60 -14.31
CA ASP A 121 -12.46 4.86 -14.03
C ASP A 121 -12.79 4.95 -12.53
N VAL A 122 -11.99 5.73 -11.80
CA VAL A 122 -12.15 5.96 -10.37
C VAL A 122 -12.56 7.40 -10.06
N ALA A 123 -13.25 7.60 -8.95
CA ALA A 123 -13.60 8.93 -8.47
C ALA A 123 -12.36 9.68 -7.97
N SER A 124 -12.27 10.95 -8.31
CA SER A 124 -11.35 11.89 -7.67
C SER A 124 -11.82 12.26 -6.25
N TYR A 125 -10.89 12.79 -5.44
CA TYR A 125 -11.22 13.26 -4.09
C TYR A 125 -12.19 14.44 -4.06
N ASP A 126 -12.23 15.24 -5.13
CA ASP A 126 -13.17 16.35 -5.25
C ASP A 126 -14.56 15.87 -5.73
N GLU A 127 -14.62 14.81 -6.54
CA GLU A 127 -15.90 14.15 -6.87
C GLU A 127 -16.55 13.53 -5.62
N ILE A 128 -15.77 12.92 -4.73
CA ILE A 128 -16.30 12.47 -3.42
C ILE A 128 -16.89 13.65 -2.64
N ALA A 129 -16.16 14.76 -2.54
CA ALA A 129 -16.59 15.92 -1.77
C ALA A 129 -17.79 16.66 -2.39
N GLY A 130 -18.02 16.49 -3.69
CA GLY A 130 -19.11 17.09 -4.45
C GLY A 130 -20.29 16.16 -4.75
N ALA A 131 -20.24 14.89 -4.34
CA ALA A 131 -21.28 13.91 -4.61
C ALA A 131 -22.59 14.26 -3.87
N ASP A 132 -23.73 13.93 -4.48
CA ASP A 132 -25.05 14.06 -3.83
C ASP A 132 -25.32 12.88 -2.88
N LYS A 133 -24.69 11.73 -3.15
CA LYS A 133 -24.78 10.50 -2.36
C LYS A 133 -23.41 9.85 -2.25
N VAL A 134 -23.03 9.44 -1.04
CA VAL A 134 -21.79 8.69 -0.81
C VAL A 134 -22.10 7.36 -0.15
N PHE A 135 -21.61 6.28 -0.73
CA PHE A 135 -21.66 4.94 -0.17
C PHE A 135 -20.27 4.58 0.35
N ALA A 136 -20.10 4.57 1.67
CA ALA A 136 -18.84 4.29 2.36
C ALA A 136 -18.81 2.84 2.86
N ILE A 137 -17.98 1.99 2.27
CA ILE A 137 -17.79 0.59 2.67
C ILE A 137 -16.46 0.47 3.42
N GLY A 138 -16.51 0.31 4.73
CA GLY A 138 -15.36 0.32 5.64
C GLY A 138 -15.40 1.48 6.63
N ASP A 139 -14.52 1.44 7.63
CA ASP A 139 -14.39 2.54 8.60
C ASP A 139 -13.45 3.64 8.08
N LEU A 140 -13.79 4.18 6.91
CA LEU A 140 -12.97 5.14 6.16
C LEU A 140 -12.61 6.41 6.93
N LEU A 141 -13.46 6.87 7.87
CA LEU A 141 -13.13 8.03 8.71
C LEU A 141 -12.02 7.74 9.72
N TYR A 142 -11.90 6.50 10.16
CA TYR A 142 -10.87 6.05 11.08
C TYR A 142 -9.61 5.60 10.33
N GLU A 143 -9.76 4.71 9.35
CA GLU A 143 -8.67 4.03 8.65
C GLU A 143 -8.02 4.95 7.60
N ASN A 144 -8.82 5.78 6.92
CA ASN A 144 -8.34 6.70 5.89
C ASN A 144 -8.84 8.13 6.13
N PRO A 145 -8.43 8.83 7.21
CA PRO A 145 -9.07 10.08 7.65
C PRO A 145 -9.10 11.22 6.63
N LEU A 146 -8.18 11.22 5.65
CA LEU A 146 -8.16 12.22 4.58
C LEU A 146 -9.22 11.94 3.50
N ILE A 147 -9.56 10.67 3.28
CA ILE A 147 -10.75 10.27 2.51
C ILE A 147 -12.00 10.56 3.32
N GLY A 148 -12.03 10.16 4.61
CA GLY A 148 -13.13 10.49 5.50
C GLY A 148 -13.45 11.98 5.57
N ARG A 149 -12.44 12.84 5.48
CA ARG A 149 -12.62 14.30 5.35
C ARG A 149 -13.38 14.69 4.07
N ARG A 150 -13.16 14.03 2.94
CA ARG A 150 -13.90 14.27 1.69
C ARG A 150 -15.37 13.86 1.84
N ILE A 151 -15.62 12.73 2.50
CA ILE A 151 -16.98 12.28 2.84
C ILE A 151 -17.68 13.30 3.76
N VAL A 152 -16.97 13.84 4.76
CA VAL A 152 -17.49 14.92 5.62
C VAL A 152 -17.81 16.19 4.83
N HIS A 153 -16.98 16.57 3.85
CA HIS A 153 -17.29 17.71 2.98
C HIS A 153 -18.55 17.46 2.14
N ALA A 154 -18.73 16.25 1.60
CA ALA A 154 -19.96 15.86 0.90
C ALA A 154 -21.18 16.04 1.80
N LYS A 155 -21.11 15.51 3.04
CA LYS A 155 -22.17 15.67 4.04
C LYS A 155 -22.49 17.14 4.34
N GLN A 156 -21.46 17.98 4.47
CA GLN A 156 -21.62 19.44 4.67
C GLN A 156 -22.26 20.15 3.47
N ASN A 157 -22.04 19.62 2.26
CA ASN A 157 -22.63 20.11 1.03
C ASN A 157 -24.06 19.57 0.80
N GLY A 158 -24.59 18.76 1.72
CA GLY A 158 -25.96 18.25 1.68
C GLY A 158 -26.08 16.81 1.18
N ALA A 159 -24.96 16.12 0.94
CA ALA A 159 -24.98 14.74 0.49
C ALA A 159 -25.64 13.80 1.52
N LYS A 160 -26.32 12.77 1.04
CA LYS A 160 -26.77 11.64 1.87
C LYS A 160 -25.65 10.59 1.95
N ILE A 161 -25.35 10.13 3.16
CA ILE A 161 -24.23 9.22 3.43
C ILE A 161 -24.79 7.86 3.86
N TYR A 162 -24.44 6.82 3.13
CA TYR A 162 -24.73 5.43 3.44
C TYR A 162 -23.43 4.76 3.87
N ALA A 163 -23.42 4.08 5.01
CA ALA A 163 -22.19 3.48 5.54
C ALA A 163 -22.38 1.99 5.85
N LEU A 164 -21.43 1.18 5.39
CA LEU A 164 -21.29 -0.23 5.71
C LEU A 164 -20.01 -0.45 6.50
N SER A 165 -20.07 -1.20 7.59
CA SER A 165 -18.89 -1.64 8.32
C SER A 165 -19.18 -2.89 9.14
N LYS A 166 -18.20 -3.81 9.20
CA LYS A 166 -18.22 -4.97 10.11
C LYS A 166 -18.11 -4.57 11.58
N ASN A 167 -17.49 -3.42 11.87
CA ASN A 167 -17.39 -2.86 13.21
C ASN A 167 -18.63 -2.03 13.54
N GLU A 168 -19.44 -2.48 14.51
CA GLU A 168 -20.64 -1.78 14.99
C GLU A 168 -20.34 -0.38 15.57
N ASN A 169 -19.10 -0.13 16.00
CA ASN A 169 -18.65 1.14 16.54
C ASN A 169 -17.82 1.97 15.54
N ALA A 170 -17.98 1.70 14.23
CA ALA A 170 -17.23 2.41 13.20
C ALA A 170 -17.40 3.94 13.31
N VAL A 171 -16.29 4.66 13.23
CA VAL A 171 -16.31 6.14 13.29
C VAL A 171 -17.13 6.72 12.14
N THR A 172 -17.10 6.05 10.98
CA THR A 172 -17.85 6.41 9.76
C THR A 172 -19.36 6.47 9.99
N PHE A 173 -19.91 5.63 10.88
CA PHE A 173 -21.34 5.66 11.22
C PHE A 173 -21.80 6.96 11.88
N ASN A 174 -20.89 7.71 12.54
CA ASN A 174 -21.26 8.96 13.22
C ASN A 174 -21.74 10.08 12.28
N ILE A 175 -21.46 9.98 10.98
CA ILE A 175 -21.89 10.96 9.98
C ILE A 175 -22.91 10.40 8.97
N ALA A 176 -23.19 9.10 9.04
CA ALA A 176 -24.05 8.40 8.11
C ALA A 176 -25.52 8.67 8.38
N ASP A 177 -26.32 8.78 7.31
CA ASP A 177 -27.78 8.82 7.38
C ASP A 177 -28.37 7.41 7.47
N GLU A 178 -27.75 6.45 6.79
CA GLU A 178 -28.10 5.03 6.81
C GLU A 178 -26.85 4.21 7.13
N THR A 179 -26.99 3.23 8.03
CA THR A 179 -25.88 2.35 8.44
C THR A 179 -26.26 0.89 8.24
N SER A 180 -25.30 0.06 7.84
CA SER A 180 -25.45 -1.39 7.77
C SER A 180 -24.20 -2.11 8.29
N ASN A 181 -24.40 -3.31 8.82
CA ASN A 181 -23.38 -4.28 9.18
C ASN A 181 -23.58 -5.62 8.45
N SER A 182 -24.33 -5.60 7.35
CA SER A 182 -24.56 -6.73 6.44
C SER A 182 -23.31 -7.08 5.63
N SER A 183 -23.42 -8.01 4.68
CA SER A 183 -22.38 -8.14 3.64
C SER A 183 -22.41 -6.94 2.67
N VAL A 184 -21.32 -6.75 1.93
CA VAL A 184 -21.20 -5.77 0.84
C VAL A 184 -22.28 -5.99 -0.20
N GLN A 185 -22.49 -7.24 -0.63
CA GLN A 185 -23.53 -7.56 -1.60
C GLN A 185 -24.93 -7.17 -1.11
N GLU A 186 -25.30 -7.55 0.12
CA GLU A 186 -26.60 -7.23 0.73
C GLU A 186 -26.80 -5.71 0.88
N PHE A 187 -25.75 -4.98 1.26
CA PHE A 187 -25.78 -3.53 1.38
C PHE A 187 -26.03 -2.86 0.03
N LEU A 188 -25.27 -3.26 -1.00
CA LEU A 188 -25.44 -2.73 -2.35
C LEU A 188 -26.82 -3.07 -2.92
N ASP A 189 -27.37 -4.26 -2.65
CA ASP A 189 -28.73 -4.64 -3.08
C ASP A 189 -29.81 -3.82 -2.37
N ALA A 190 -29.65 -3.57 -1.06
CA ALA A 190 -30.62 -2.82 -0.27
C ALA A 190 -30.79 -1.37 -0.77
N PHE A 191 -29.74 -0.80 -1.37
CA PHE A 191 -29.72 0.58 -1.83
C PHE A 191 -29.50 0.74 -3.33
N ILE A 192 -29.66 -0.32 -4.12
CA ILE A 192 -29.36 -0.29 -5.56
C ILE A 192 -30.17 0.79 -6.31
N ASP A 193 -31.44 0.98 -5.94
CA ASP A 193 -32.32 2.00 -6.53
C ASP A 193 -31.93 3.44 -6.15
N GLU A 194 -31.11 3.60 -5.11
CA GLU A 194 -30.59 4.90 -4.66
C GLU A 194 -29.24 5.23 -5.32
N ILE A 195 -28.54 4.26 -5.90
CA ILE A 195 -27.24 4.45 -6.55
C ILE A 195 -27.47 4.95 -7.99
N ASP A 196 -26.97 6.15 -8.30
CA ASP A 196 -27.04 6.75 -9.63
C ASP A 196 -25.75 7.52 -9.95
N ASP A 197 -25.75 8.23 -11.08
CA ASP A 197 -24.58 8.95 -11.62
C ASP A 197 -24.14 10.15 -10.76
N SER A 198 -24.95 10.54 -9.77
CA SER A 198 -24.60 11.53 -8.74
C SER A 198 -23.93 10.90 -7.50
N SER A 199 -23.92 9.57 -7.42
CA SER A 199 -23.34 8.81 -6.31
C SER A 199 -21.85 8.54 -6.50
N VAL A 200 -21.14 8.44 -5.38
CA VAL A 200 -19.77 7.89 -5.33
C VAL A 200 -19.70 6.79 -4.29
N VAL A 201 -19.17 5.62 -4.67
CA VAL A 201 -18.90 4.50 -3.77
C VAL A 201 -17.43 4.51 -3.40
N VAL A 202 -17.12 4.59 -2.11
CA VAL A 202 -15.74 4.56 -1.59
C VAL A 202 -15.61 3.35 -0.70
N PHE A 203 -14.57 2.55 -0.91
CA PHE A 203 -14.41 1.29 -0.20
C PHE A 203 -12.94 0.96 0.07
N ASN A 204 -12.67 0.27 1.17
CA ASN A 204 -11.33 -0.23 1.50
C ASN A 204 -11.30 -1.74 1.82
N TYR A 205 -12.43 -2.42 1.69
CA TYR A 205 -12.54 -3.88 1.78
C TYR A 205 -13.69 -4.38 0.91
N VAL A 206 -13.67 -5.68 0.62
CA VAL A 206 -14.80 -6.46 0.08
C VAL A 206 -14.99 -7.73 0.90
N ASP A 207 -16.15 -8.39 0.79
CA ASP A 207 -16.36 -9.70 1.43
C ASP A 207 -15.95 -10.86 0.52
N ALA A 208 -16.09 -10.67 -0.80
CA ALA A 208 -15.70 -11.65 -1.81
C ALA A 208 -15.34 -10.98 -3.14
N ALA A 209 -14.70 -11.72 -4.05
CA ALA A 209 -14.31 -11.22 -5.36
C ALA A 209 -15.52 -10.75 -6.20
N GLU A 210 -16.68 -11.40 -6.05
CA GLU A 210 -17.91 -11.02 -6.77
C GLU A 210 -18.44 -9.63 -6.39
N ASP A 211 -18.07 -9.11 -5.21
CA ASP A 211 -18.40 -7.73 -4.83
C ASP A 211 -17.72 -6.72 -5.74
N LEU A 212 -16.50 -7.01 -6.21
CA LEU A 212 -15.74 -6.13 -7.10
C LEU A 212 -16.42 -6.00 -8.47
N ASP A 213 -16.96 -7.11 -9.00
CA ASP A 213 -17.71 -7.10 -10.26
C ASP A 213 -19.02 -6.33 -10.11
N LYS A 214 -19.68 -6.47 -8.96
CA LYS A 214 -20.88 -5.69 -8.65
C LYS A 214 -20.55 -4.20 -8.59
N LEU A 215 -19.49 -3.81 -7.86
CA LEU A 215 -19.01 -2.43 -7.74
C LEU A 215 -18.69 -1.82 -9.12
N GLU A 216 -18.01 -2.57 -10.00
CA GLU A 216 -17.68 -2.14 -11.35
C GLU A 216 -18.92 -1.95 -12.25
N SER A 217 -19.99 -2.71 -12.00
CA SER A 217 -21.24 -2.64 -12.76
C SER A 217 -22.20 -1.52 -12.31
N LEU A 218 -21.90 -0.83 -11.21
CA LEU A 218 -22.77 0.22 -10.68
C LEU A 218 -22.83 1.42 -11.62
N ASN A 219 -24.01 2.05 -11.68
CA ASN A 219 -24.17 3.33 -12.37
C ASN A 219 -23.64 4.49 -11.52
N SER A 220 -22.40 4.41 -11.03
CA SER A 220 -21.77 5.40 -10.15
C SER A 220 -20.25 5.30 -10.25
N LYS A 221 -19.52 6.37 -9.90
CA LYS A 221 -18.06 6.25 -9.76
C LYS A 221 -17.70 5.50 -8.49
N VAL A 222 -16.58 4.79 -8.55
CA VAL A 222 -16.03 4.04 -7.41
C VAL A 222 -14.63 4.53 -7.03
N LEU A 223 -14.23 4.39 -5.78
CA LEU A 223 -12.86 4.61 -5.33
C LEU A 223 -12.44 3.52 -4.33
N PRO A 224 -11.62 2.54 -4.75
CA PRO A 224 -10.90 1.68 -3.82
C PRO A 224 -9.82 2.50 -3.09
N VAL A 225 -9.70 2.32 -1.78
CA VAL A 225 -8.64 2.92 -0.96
C VAL A 225 -7.80 1.81 -0.35
N PHE A 226 -6.59 1.64 -0.89
CA PHE A 226 -5.67 0.59 -0.50
C PHE A 226 -4.85 0.94 0.75
N SER A 227 -4.45 -0.10 1.48
CA SER A 227 -3.65 -0.02 2.71
C SER A 227 -2.24 0.54 2.47
N LYS A 228 -1.64 0.31 1.29
CA LYS A 228 -0.26 0.67 0.94
C LYS A 228 -0.18 1.85 -0.03
N PRO A 229 0.91 2.64 -0.03
CA PRO A 229 0.96 3.94 -0.69
C PRO A 229 0.91 3.88 -2.21
N ASN A 230 1.37 2.77 -2.80
CA ASN A 230 1.52 2.59 -4.23
C ASN A 230 0.82 1.34 -4.77
N THR A 231 -0.15 0.76 -4.04
CA THR A 231 -0.90 -0.41 -4.51
C THR A 231 -1.51 -0.19 -5.89
N LYS A 232 -2.04 1.01 -6.17
CA LYS A 232 -2.57 1.36 -7.49
C LYS A 232 -1.48 1.34 -8.58
N GLY A 233 -0.25 1.77 -8.25
CA GLY A 233 0.89 1.73 -9.16
C GLY A 233 1.30 0.29 -9.45
N ALA A 234 1.40 -0.55 -8.41
CA ALA A 234 1.67 -1.97 -8.54
C ALA A 234 0.60 -2.69 -9.39
N LEU A 235 -0.69 -2.40 -9.15
CA LEU A 235 -1.83 -2.91 -9.94
C LEU A 235 -1.82 -2.50 -11.42
N ASN A 236 -1.04 -1.49 -11.81
CA ASN A 236 -0.85 -1.14 -13.22
C ASN A 236 0.23 -1.99 -13.91
N ILE A 237 1.02 -2.74 -13.13
CA ILE A 237 2.24 -3.45 -13.59
C ILE A 237 2.11 -4.96 -13.39
N ILE A 238 1.53 -5.39 -12.27
CA ILE A 238 1.40 -6.79 -11.84
C ILE A 238 -0.07 -7.06 -11.52
N ASP A 239 -0.62 -8.15 -12.06
CA ASP A 239 -1.95 -8.63 -11.70
C ASP A 239 -1.94 -9.11 -10.23
N PRO A 240 -2.90 -8.67 -9.40
CA PRO A 240 -2.94 -9.09 -8.01
C PRO A 240 -3.35 -10.55 -7.91
N LYS A 241 -2.90 -11.20 -6.84
CA LYS A 241 -3.37 -12.51 -6.39
C LYS A 241 -4.35 -12.35 -5.24
N SER A 242 -5.36 -13.22 -5.18
CA SER A 242 -6.19 -13.37 -3.99
C SER A 242 -5.38 -13.93 -2.81
N SER A 243 -5.93 -13.86 -1.61
CA SER A 243 -5.31 -14.51 -0.44
C SER A 243 -5.06 -16.00 -0.66
N GLU A 244 -6.02 -16.71 -1.26
CA GLU A 244 -5.89 -18.15 -1.56
C GLU A 244 -4.77 -18.41 -2.58
N GLU A 245 -4.69 -17.60 -3.65
CA GLU A 245 -3.63 -17.72 -4.66
C GLU A 245 -2.23 -17.38 -4.11
N MET A 246 -2.15 -16.52 -3.09
CA MET A 246 -0.90 -16.24 -2.37
C MET A 246 -0.47 -17.42 -1.50
N GLU A 247 -1.42 -18.06 -0.79
CA GLU A 247 -1.13 -19.29 -0.03
C GLU A 247 -0.67 -20.44 -0.93
N GLU A 248 -1.31 -20.62 -2.10
CA GLU A 248 -0.87 -21.58 -3.11
C GLU A 248 0.55 -21.27 -3.59
N LEU A 249 0.86 -20.00 -3.85
CA LEU A 249 2.21 -19.57 -4.20
C LEU A 249 3.22 -19.94 -3.11
N PHE A 250 2.89 -19.72 -1.84
CA PHE A 250 3.76 -20.08 -0.71
C PHE A 250 3.98 -21.59 -0.62
N ASP A 251 2.94 -22.40 -0.77
CA ASP A 251 3.03 -23.87 -0.75
C ASP A 251 3.93 -24.43 -1.86
N GLU A 252 3.99 -23.75 -3.00
CA GLU A 252 4.87 -24.13 -4.10
C GLU A 252 6.29 -23.54 -4.01
N SER A 253 6.60 -22.78 -2.96
CA SER A 253 7.88 -22.07 -2.78
C SER A 253 8.82 -22.83 -1.86
N LYS A 254 10.08 -22.99 -2.29
CA LYS A 254 11.17 -23.39 -1.39
C LYS A 254 12.02 -22.20 -0.96
N LEU A 255 12.16 -21.21 -1.84
CA LEU A 255 12.81 -19.93 -1.55
C LEU A 255 11.81 -18.80 -1.81
N LEU A 256 11.57 -17.98 -0.80
CA LEU A 256 10.74 -16.79 -0.90
C LEU A 256 11.62 -15.54 -0.85
N LEU A 257 11.52 -14.68 -1.86
CA LEU A 257 12.17 -13.37 -1.92
C LEU A 257 11.13 -12.30 -1.65
N VAL A 258 11.23 -11.57 -0.54
CA VAL A 258 10.19 -10.63 -0.10
C VAL A 258 10.70 -9.20 -0.14
N PHE A 259 10.15 -8.37 -1.01
CA PHE A 259 10.53 -6.95 -1.18
C PHE A 259 9.54 -6.03 -0.45
N ASN A 260 10.03 -5.32 0.58
CA ASN A 260 9.30 -4.36 1.43
C ASN A 260 7.88 -4.78 1.87
N GLU A 261 7.68 -6.07 2.08
CA GLU A 261 6.41 -6.64 2.50
C GLU A 261 6.53 -7.35 3.85
N ASP A 262 5.44 -7.35 4.61
CA ASP A 262 5.32 -8.14 5.84
C ASP A 262 4.32 -9.29 5.67
N VAL A 263 4.66 -10.27 4.85
CA VAL A 263 3.79 -11.42 4.55
C VAL A 263 3.37 -12.21 5.80
N VAL A 264 4.16 -12.20 6.87
CA VAL A 264 3.82 -12.89 8.13
C VAL A 264 2.68 -12.19 8.87
N GLU A 265 2.61 -10.86 8.82
CA GLU A 265 1.49 -10.10 9.41
C GLU A 265 0.23 -10.19 8.54
N GLU A 266 0.41 -10.25 7.22
CA GLU A 266 -0.70 -10.22 6.24
C GLU A 266 -1.43 -11.56 6.10
N PHE A 267 -0.74 -12.70 6.29
CA PHE A 267 -1.28 -14.04 6.02
C PHE A 267 -1.25 -14.95 7.25
N ASP A 268 -2.36 -15.64 7.52
CA ASP A 268 -2.43 -16.75 8.48
C ASP A 268 -1.86 -18.04 7.85
N TYR A 269 -0.58 -17.98 7.46
CA TYR A 269 0.15 -19.06 6.82
C TYR A 269 1.28 -19.58 7.71
N ASP A 270 1.50 -20.89 7.69
CA ASP A 270 2.63 -21.52 8.38
C ASP A 270 3.91 -21.39 7.54
N PHE A 271 4.59 -20.25 7.69
CA PHE A 271 5.85 -19.94 6.98
C PHE A 271 7.01 -20.91 7.31
N THR A 272 6.88 -21.77 8.33
CA THR A 272 7.90 -22.81 8.61
C THR A 272 7.97 -23.90 7.54
N LYS A 273 6.96 -23.97 6.65
CA LYS A 273 6.95 -24.85 5.48
C LYS A 273 7.89 -24.41 4.37
N ILE A 274 8.19 -23.11 4.28
CA ILE A 274 9.12 -22.56 3.29
C ILE A 274 10.54 -22.82 3.78
N SER A 275 11.39 -23.36 2.91
CA SER A 275 12.74 -23.80 3.31
C SER A 275 13.68 -22.63 3.58
N LYS A 276 13.56 -21.54 2.82
CA LYS A 276 14.31 -20.30 3.01
C LYS A 276 13.51 -19.06 2.69
N ILE A 277 13.71 -18.01 3.48
CA ILE A 277 13.13 -16.67 3.26
C ILE A 277 14.26 -15.64 3.22
N ILE A 278 14.27 -14.83 2.18
CA ILE A 278 15.16 -13.66 2.05
C ILE A 278 14.28 -12.42 2.03
N SER A 279 14.47 -11.54 3.00
CA SER A 279 13.71 -10.29 3.12
C SER A 279 14.57 -9.09 2.73
N PHE A 280 14.05 -8.27 1.82
CA PHE A 280 14.62 -7.00 1.41
C PHE A 280 13.76 -5.89 2.03
N ALA A 281 14.19 -5.37 3.17
CA ALA A 281 13.41 -4.42 3.95
C ALA A 281 14.30 -3.38 4.62
N CYS A 282 13.78 -2.17 4.85
CA CYS A 282 14.53 -1.11 5.50
C CYS A 282 14.61 -1.26 7.04
N CYS A 283 13.64 -1.93 7.67
CA CYS A 283 13.53 -2.07 9.12
C CYS A 283 12.92 -3.42 9.54
N GLU A 284 13.00 -3.73 10.83
CA GLU A 284 12.42 -4.95 11.41
C GLU A 284 10.88 -4.97 11.30
N ASN A 285 10.34 -6.13 10.94
CA ASN A 285 8.92 -6.49 10.86
C ASN A 285 8.76 -8.02 11.11
N GLU A 286 7.55 -8.59 11.10
CA GLU A 286 7.37 -10.01 11.44
C GLU A 286 8.06 -10.95 10.44
N THR A 287 8.07 -10.59 9.15
CA THR A 287 8.76 -11.34 8.10
C THR A 287 10.28 -11.36 8.26
N THR A 288 10.90 -10.22 8.56
CA THR A 288 12.37 -10.13 8.77
C THR A 288 12.82 -10.92 10.00
N LYS A 289 11.97 -11.08 11.02
CA LYS A 289 12.29 -11.86 12.24
C LYS A 289 12.43 -13.35 11.96
N ILE A 290 11.74 -13.86 10.93
CA ILE A 290 11.81 -15.27 10.53
C ILE A 290 12.70 -15.50 9.30
N ALA A 291 13.14 -14.44 8.63
CA ALA A 291 13.97 -14.54 7.44
C ALA A 291 15.36 -15.13 7.75
N ASP A 292 15.85 -16.00 6.87
CA ASP A 292 17.20 -16.56 6.96
C ASP A 292 18.26 -15.52 6.59
N ILE A 293 17.92 -14.62 5.66
CA ILE A 293 18.77 -13.51 5.23
C ILE A 293 17.91 -12.25 5.17
N VAL A 294 18.40 -11.19 5.78
CA VAL A 294 17.85 -9.84 5.64
C VAL A 294 18.85 -9.00 4.86
N VAL A 295 18.41 -8.40 3.77
CA VAL A 295 19.17 -7.45 2.96
C VAL A 295 18.58 -6.05 3.20
N PRO A 296 19.25 -5.19 3.99
CA PRO A 296 18.76 -3.84 4.23
C PRO A 296 18.71 -3.01 2.96
N VAL A 297 17.58 -2.35 2.74
CA VAL A 297 17.37 -1.43 1.61
C VAL A 297 17.05 -0.02 2.08
N LYS A 298 17.15 0.97 1.19
CA LYS A 298 16.73 2.35 1.46
C LYS A 298 15.27 2.40 1.92
N SER A 299 15.02 3.17 2.97
CA SER A 299 13.66 3.55 3.37
C SER A 299 13.08 4.62 2.45
N TRP A 300 11.76 4.86 2.54
CA TRP A 300 11.04 5.90 1.78
C TRP A 300 11.59 7.34 1.95
N LEU A 301 12.41 7.59 2.99
CA LEU A 301 13.07 8.89 3.21
C LEU A 301 14.43 8.99 2.51
N GLU A 302 15.02 7.87 2.14
CA GLU A 302 16.38 7.77 1.62
C GLU A 302 16.42 7.62 0.10
N GLN A 303 15.25 7.48 -0.54
CA GLN A 303 15.12 7.33 -1.97
C GLN A 303 14.05 8.25 -2.57
N GLY A 304 14.14 8.43 -3.89
CA GLY A 304 13.12 9.06 -4.71
C GLY A 304 12.53 8.04 -5.67
N GLY A 305 11.40 8.40 -6.26
CA GLY A 305 10.66 7.57 -7.19
C GLY A 305 9.28 8.16 -7.43
N SER A 306 8.37 7.31 -7.89
CA SER A 306 6.98 7.69 -8.11
C SER A 306 6.00 6.74 -7.43
N PHE A 307 4.93 7.32 -6.89
CA PHE A 307 3.75 6.60 -6.42
C PHE A 307 2.53 6.97 -7.27
N VAL A 308 1.60 6.03 -7.42
CA VAL A 308 0.26 6.28 -7.98
C VAL A 308 -0.74 6.16 -6.85
N ASN A 309 -1.45 7.26 -6.55
CA ASN A 309 -2.44 7.26 -5.48
C ASN A 309 -3.76 6.59 -5.90
N ALA A 310 -4.69 6.45 -4.96
CA ALA A 310 -5.97 5.76 -5.16
C ALA A 310 -6.81 6.31 -6.32
N MET A 311 -6.73 7.61 -6.62
CA MET A 311 -7.45 8.24 -7.74
C MET A 311 -6.65 8.22 -9.06
N GLY A 312 -5.51 7.52 -9.11
CA GLY A 312 -4.71 7.34 -10.32
C GLY A 312 -3.72 8.47 -10.62
N GLU A 313 -3.50 9.43 -9.71
CA GLU A 313 -2.49 10.47 -9.94
C GLU A 313 -1.09 9.95 -9.64
N VAL A 314 -0.17 10.13 -10.60
CA VAL A 314 1.27 9.90 -10.42
C VAL A 314 1.88 11.05 -9.63
N GLN A 315 2.58 10.73 -8.56
CA GLN A 315 3.24 11.67 -7.67
C GLN A 315 4.71 11.31 -7.50
N ASN A 316 5.59 12.20 -7.95
CA ASN A 316 7.03 12.05 -7.78
C ASN A 316 7.48 12.55 -6.40
N PHE A 317 8.46 11.86 -5.82
CA PHE A 317 9.10 12.25 -4.58
C PHE A 317 10.62 12.09 -4.66
N ASN A 318 11.33 12.79 -3.80
CA ASN A 318 12.78 12.77 -3.75
C ASN A 318 13.25 12.27 -2.39
N SER A 319 14.47 11.74 -2.35
CA SER A 319 15.17 11.47 -1.11
C SER A 319 15.27 12.75 -0.27
N VAL A 320 15.08 12.60 1.03
CA VAL A 320 15.22 13.67 2.01
C VAL A 320 16.40 13.45 2.96
N VAL A 321 16.90 12.22 3.10
CA VAL A 321 18.07 11.86 3.90
C VAL A 321 19.05 11.02 3.07
N GLU A 322 20.35 11.24 3.25
CA GLU A 322 21.39 10.42 2.62
C GLU A 322 21.45 9.03 3.27
N SER A 323 21.85 8.02 2.51
CA SER A 323 22.01 6.65 3.02
C SER A 323 23.12 5.93 2.29
N ASP A 324 23.90 5.15 3.04
CA ASP A 324 24.91 4.24 2.49
C ASP A 324 24.32 2.91 2.03
N ASN A 325 23.06 2.61 2.40
CA ASN A 325 22.35 1.44 1.89
C ASN A 325 22.04 1.61 0.39
N LEU A 326 21.78 0.49 -0.29
CA LEU A 326 21.30 0.48 -1.67
C LEU A 326 19.76 0.50 -1.72
N GLY A 327 19.19 1.11 -2.75
CA GLY A 327 17.77 0.96 -3.08
C GLY A 327 17.50 -0.41 -3.71
N ILE A 328 16.23 -0.82 -3.83
CA ILE A 328 15.90 -2.15 -4.35
C ILE A 328 16.43 -2.36 -5.77
N VAL A 329 16.33 -1.35 -6.64
CA VAL A 329 16.85 -1.41 -8.02
C VAL A 329 18.35 -1.72 -8.01
N GLU A 330 19.12 -1.00 -7.20
CA GLU A 330 20.58 -1.18 -7.06
C GLU A 330 20.91 -2.58 -6.48
N VAL A 331 20.14 -3.07 -5.51
CA VAL A 331 20.31 -4.42 -4.97
C VAL A 331 20.04 -5.49 -6.04
N ILE A 332 18.98 -5.35 -6.84
CA ILE A 332 18.66 -6.26 -7.94
C ILE A 332 19.79 -6.29 -8.99
N GLU A 333 20.38 -5.14 -9.30
CA GLU A 333 21.55 -5.06 -10.18
C GLU A 333 22.73 -5.88 -9.63
N GLU A 334 23.01 -5.82 -8.33
CA GLU A 334 24.05 -6.63 -7.69
C GLU A 334 23.71 -8.13 -7.67
N LEU A 335 22.44 -8.49 -7.42
CA LEU A 335 21.99 -9.90 -7.42
C LEU A 335 22.16 -10.57 -8.79
N ASN A 336 22.02 -9.80 -9.88
CA ASN A 336 22.17 -10.25 -11.25
C ASN A 336 23.62 -10.39 -11.74
N LYS A 337 24.63 -9.95 -10.95
CA LYS A 337 26.05 -10.12 -11.28
C LYS A 337 26.53 -11.56 -11.07
#